data_AF-A0A930UMH3-F1
#
_entry.id   AF-A0A930UMH3-F1
#
_cell.length_a   1.000
_cell.length_b   1.000
_cell.length_c   1.000
_cell.angle_alpha   90.00
_cell.angle_beta   90.00
_cell.angle_gamma   90.00
#
_symmetry.space_group_name_H-M   'P 1'
#
loop_
_entity.id
_entity.type
_entity.pdbx_description
1 polymer ?
#
loop_
_entity_poly.entity_id
_entity_poly.type
_entity_poly.pdbx_seq_one_letter_code
_entity_poly.pdbx_strand_id
1 'polypeptide(L)'
;MALAELSGARRGLPHLQMHNGTIWRWNRPVLGFEADGAPTLRLEHRVMSSSPSSADMCANIALFVGLLRGLVRELGAGLRGPRLERRLPCARARANFYACALHGLDAEVAWLDGEKTSVQRLLLDKLLPLARAELRRLRLQPRELEYLDFMEQRVATGINGAAWQRSYIAKHGAGSASIRNLTGNYWRHQLQGMPVHRWSL
;
A
#
# COMPACT_ATOMS: atom_id res chain seq x y z
N MET A 1 -26.57 -7.83 3.46
CA MET A 1 -26.38 -9.28 3.69
C MET A 1 -25.47 -9.44 4.89
N ALA A 2 -26.05 -9.59 6.08
CA ALA A 2 -25.28 -9.71 7.32
C ALA A 2 -24.65 -11.11 7.38
N LEU A 3 -23.44 -11.26 7.94
CA LEU A 3 -22.80 -12.58 8.16
C LEU A 3 -23.74 -13.59 8.86
N ALA A 4 -24.71 -13.10 9.64
CA ALA A 4 -25.77 -13.87 10.28
C ALA A 4 -26.61 -14.72 9.29
N GLU A 5 -26.85 -14.24 8.06
CA GLU A 5 -27.63 -14.97 7.04
C GLU A 5 -26.86 -16.18 6.45
N LEU A 6 -25.54 -16.25 6.69
CA LEU A 6 -24.65 -17.30 6.17
C LEU A 6 -24.40 -18.42 7.19
N SER A 7 -24.88 -18.27 8.43
CA SER A 7 -24.73 -19.26 9.51
C SER A 7 -25.41 -20.61 9.23
N GLY A 8 -26.34 -20.66 8.24
CA GLY A 8 -26.96 -21.89 7.74
C GLY A 8 -26.24 -22.56 6.57
N ALA A 9 -25.17 -21.97 6.02
CA ALA A 9 -24.45 -22.49 4.87
C ALA A 9 -23.51 -23.65 5.27
N ARG A 10 -24.08 -24.82 5.56
CA ARG A 10 -23.41 -26.05 6.06
C ARG A 10 -22.22 -26.59 5.24
N ARG A 11 -21.87 -26.01 4.10
CA ARG A 11 -20.85 -26.55 3.16
C ARG A 11 -19.84 -25.51 2.67
N GLY A 12 -19.59 -24.42 3.40
CA GLY A 12 -18.44 -23.54 3.13
C GLY A 12 -18.45 -22.75 1.80
N LEU A 13 -19.59 -22.72 1.08
CA LEU A 13 -19.80 -21.98 -0.17
C LEU A 13 -18.66 -22.10 -1.23
N PRO A 14 -18.25 -23.32 -1.62
CA PRO A 14 -17.10 -23.55 -2.50
C PRO A 14 -17.24 -22.86 -3.87
N HIS A 15 -18.45 -22.80 -4.44
CA HIS A 15 -18.68 -22.10 -5.71
C HIS A 15 -18.48 -20.59 -5.60
N LEU A 16 -18.89 -19.97 -4.49
CA LEU A 16 -18.65 -18.55 -4.24
C LEU A 16 -17.15 -18.30 -4.02
N GLN A 17 -16.48 -19.16 -3.26
CA GLN A 17 -15.03 -19.07 -3.05
C GLN A 17 -14.25 -19.21 -4.37
N MET A 18 -14.62 -20.18 -5.21
CA MET A 18 -14.05 -20.37 -6.54
C MET A 18 -14.27 -19.14 -7.43
N HIS A 19 -15.50 -18.65 -7.51
CA HIS A 19 -15.84 -17.45 -8.28
C HIS A 19 -15.07 -16.21 -7.78
N ASN A 20 -14.95 -16.04 -6.45
CA ASN A 20 -14.18 -14.95 -5.88
C ASN A 20 -12.66 -15.10 -6.12
N GLY A 21 -12.19 -16.34 -6.30
CA GLY A 21 -10.83 -16.66 -6.71
C GLY A 21 -10.49 -16.24 -8.13
N THR A 22 -11.48 -16.22 -9.04
CA THR A 22 -11.27 -15.88 -10.46
C THR A 22 -11.49 -14.40 -10.79
N ILE A 23 -12.05 -13.60 -9.87
CA ILE A 23 -12.17 -12.15 -10.03
C ILE A 23 -11.01 -11.42 -9.34
N TRP A 24 -10.21 -10.71 -10.14
CA TRP A 24 -9.06 -9.95 -9.67
C TRP A 24 -9.44 -8.50 -9.32
N ARG A 25 -9.88 -8.29 -8.08
CA ARG A 25 -10.15 -6.96 -7.50
C ARG A 25 -8.95 -6.44 -6.72
N TRP A 26 -8.73 -5.12 -6.73
CA TRP A 26 -7.71 -4.45 -5.91
C TRP A 26 -7.97 -4.57 -4.40
N ASN A 27 -9.23 -4.49 -4.00
CA ASN A 27 -9.70 -4.81 -2.64
C ASN A 27 -10.69 -5.96 -2.78
N ARG A 28 -10.35 -7.12 -2.25
CA ARG A 28 -11.16 -8.33 -2.37
C ARG A 28 -11.76 -8.72 -1.02
N PRO A 29 -13.09 -8.71 -0.85
CA PRO A 29 -13.71 -9.38 0.28
C PRO A 29 -13.52 -10.89 0.09
N VAL A 30 -12.97 -11.54 1.11
CA VAL A 30 -12.73 -12.98 1.14
C VAL A 30 -13.62 -13.56 2.23
N LEU A 31 -14.63 -14.31 1.80
CA LEU A 31 -15.48 -15.08 2.69
C LEU A 31 -14.82 -16.44 2.97
N GLY A 32 -14.52 -16.69 4.23
CA GLY A 32 -14.00 -17.94 4.74
C GLY A 32 -14.94 -18.57 5.75
N PHE A 33 -14.55 -19.75 6.25
CA PHE A 33 -15.24 -20.45 7.33
C PHE A 33 -14.18 -21.02 8.27
N GLU A 34 -14.39 -20.89 9.58
CA GLU A 34 -13.57 -21.53 10.61
C GLU A 34 -13.83 -23.05 10.66
N ALA A 35 -13.03 -23.78 11.43
CA ALA A 35 -13.17 -25.24 11.58
C ALA A 35 -14.55 -25.67 12.13
N ASP A 36 -15.20 -24.81 12.92
CA ASP A 36 -16.54 -25.01 13.47
C ASP A 36 -17.67 -24.58 12.50
N GLY A 37 -17.32 -24.08 11.32
CA GLY A 37 -18.26 -23.58 10.32
C GLY A 37 -18.69 -22.12 10.50
N ALA A 38 -18.11 -21.37 11.46
CA ALA A 38 -18.41 -19.96 11.61
C ALA A 38 -17.89 -19.14 10.41
N PRO A 39 -18.72 -18.28 9.78
CA PRO A 39 -18.28 -17.50 8.63
C PRO A 39 -17.32 -16.38 9.03
N THR A 40 -16.26 -16.20 8.25
CA THR A 40 -15.31 -15.09 8.41
C THR A 40 -15.30 -14.19 7.19
N LEU A 41 -15.12 -12.89 7.40
CA LEU A 41 -14.91 -11.92 6.33
C LEU A 41 -13.56 -11.24 6.53
N ARG A 42 -12.68 -11.40 5.55
CA ARG A 42 -11.40 -10.69 5.48
C ARG A 42 -11.42 -9.75 4.29
N LEU A 43 -10.72 -8.62 4.41
CA LEU A 43 -10.44 -7.75 3.27
C LEU A 43 -8.99 -7.98 2.85
N GLU A 44 -8.81 -8.45 1.62
CA GLU A 44 -7.51 -8.63 1.00
C GLU A 44 -7.17 -7.41 0.14
N HIS A 45 -6.10 -6.70 0.50
CA HIS A 45 -5.61 -5.54 -0.23
C HIS A 45 -4.48 -5.96 -1.19
N ARG A 46 -4.66 -5.76 -2.49
CA ARG A 46 -3.82 -6.35 -3.55
C ARG A 46 -3.10 -5.29 -4.42
N VAL A 47 -3.07 -4.04 -3.96
CA VAL A 47 -2.46 -2.92 -4.71
C VAL A 47 -0.96 -2.82 -4.48
N MET A 48 -0.46 -3.22 -3.31
CA MET A 48 0.96 -3.08 -2.96
C MET A 48 1.83 -4.00 -3.84
N SER A 49 2.85 -3.42 -4.48
CA SER A 49 3.87 -4.18 -5.21
C SER A 49 4.81 -4.90 -4.24
N SER A 50 5.51 -5.92 -4.73
CA SER A 50 6.69 -6.42 -4.02
C SER A 50 7.70 -5.29 -3.84
N SER A 51 8.33 -5.24 -2.67
CA SER A 51 9.30 -4.19 -2.36
C SER A 51 10.73 -4.67 -2.63
N PRO A 52 11.68 -3.76 -2.89
CA PRO A 52 13.07 -4.12 -3.21
C PRO A 52 13.77 -4.91 -2.10
N SER A 53 13.49 -4.59 -0.84
CA SER A 53 14.03 -5.26 0.34
C SER A 53 12.97 -5.55 1.40
N SER A 54 13.33 -6.37 2.40
CA SER A 54 12.48 -6.64 3.57
C SER A 54 12.21 -5.35 4.37
N ALA A 55 13.19 -4.47 4.53
CA ALA A 55 12.99 -3.17 5.18
C ALA A 55 11.97 -2.31 4.43
N ASP A 56 12.00 -2.33 3.09
CA ASP A 56 11.01 -1.63 2.27
C ASP A 56 9.61 -2.25 2.36
N MET A 57 9.51 -3.57 2.49
CA MET A 57 8.23 -4.25 2.76
C MET A 57 7.66 -3.83 4.12
N CYS A 58 8.49 -3.85 5.17
CA CYS A 58 8.07 -3.41 6.50
C CYS A 58 7.65 -1.93 6.51
N ALA A 59 8.35 -1.06 5.77
CA ALA A 59 7.97 0.33 5.58
C ALA A 59 6.59 0.49 4.91
N ASN A 60 6.32 -0.28 3.86
CA ASN A 60 5.01 -0.30 3.20
C ASN A 60 3.90 -0.78 4.15
N ILE A 61 4.14 -1.85 4.92
CA ILE A 61 3.19 -2.40 5.89
C ILE A 61 2.90 -1.36 6.99
N ALA A 62 3.94 -0.76 7.57
CA ALA A 62 3.82 0.25 8.61
C ALA A 62 3.00 1.45 8.13
N LEU A 63 3.31 1.98 6.94
CA LEU A 63 2.53 3.06 6.33
C LEU A 63 1.08 2.65 6.12
N PHE A 64 0.83 1.48 5.51
CA PHE A 64 -0.52 1.03 5.21
C PHE A 64 -1.38 0.84 6.46
N VAL A 65 -0.86 0.13 7.48
CA VAL A 65 -1.57 -0.11 8.74
C VAL A 65 -1.82 1.20 9.48
N GLY A 66 -0.81 2.07 9.56
CA GLY A 66 -0.93 3.37 10.20
C GLY A 66 -1.98 4.25 9.52
N LEU A 67 -1.96 4.32 8.18
CA LEU A 67 -2.94 5.08 7.40
C LEU A 67 -4.34 4.52 7.50
N LEU A 68 -4.51 3.20 7.38
CA LEU A 68 -5.83 2.60 7.48
C LEU A 68 -6.48 2.94 8.82
N ARG A 69 -5.74 2.78 9.92
CA ARG A 69 -6.23 3.14 11.25
C ARG A 69 -6.46 4.65 11.41
N GLY A 70 -5.58 5.46 10.85
CA GLY A 70 -5.61 6.92 10.99
C GLY A 70 -6.80 7.50 10.26
N LEU A 71 -6.97 7.09 9.00
CA LEU A 71 -8.12 7.46 8.18
C LEU A 71 -9.42 6.90 8.76
N VAL A 72 -9.45 5.66 9.24
CA VAL A 72 -10.64 5.13 9.93
C VAL A 72 -10.95 5.93 11.20
N ARG A 73 -9.95 6.44 11.93
CA ARG A 73 -10.19 7.28 13.11
C ARG A 73 -10.67 8.69 12.74
N GLU A 74 -9.98 9.36 11.82
CA GLU A 74 -10.29 10.74 11.39
C GLU A 74 -11.61 10.81 10.62
N LEU A 75 -11.86 9.84 9.75
CA LEU A 75 -13.06 9.77 8.92
C LEU A 75 -14.19 9.01 9.61
N GLY A 76 -13.86 8.12 10.56
CA GLY A 76 -14.78 7.24 11.28
C GLY A 76 -15.13 7.73 12.67
N ALA A 77 -15.30 9.04 12.84
CA ALA A 77 -16.45 9.52 13.60
C ALA A 77 -17.76 9.15 12.85
N GLY A 78 -18.02 7.84 12.77
CA GLY A 78 -19.19 7.15 12.23
C GLY A 78 -19.28 7.09 10.70
N LEU A 79 -19.87 6.06 10.13
CA LEU A 79 -21.33 5.87 9.95
C LEU A 79 -22.28 7.07 10.25
N ARG A 80 -21.75 8.28 10.52
CA ARG A 80 -22.40 9.52 10.96
C ARG A 80 -21.77 10.78 10.30
N GLY A 81 -20.52 10.72 9.83
CA GLY A 81 -19.90 11.79 9.04
C GLY A 81 -20.33 11.82 7.57
N PRO A 82 -19.99 12.88 6.80
CA PRO A 82 -20.20 12.90 5.35
C PRO A 82 -19.49 11.70 4.73
N ARG A 83 -20.23 10.93 3.94
CA ARG A 83 -19.68 9.71 3.33
C ARG A 83 -18.42 10.04 2.53
N LEU A 84 -17.39 9.20 2.64
CA LEU A 84 -16.08 9.44 2.00
C LEU A 84 -16.22 9.68 0.50
N GLU A 85 -17.15 8.97 -0.17
CA GLU A 85 -17.45 9.14 -1.58
C GLU A 85 -17.97 10.54 -1.97
N ARG A 86 -18.44 11.35 -1.01
CA ARG A 86 -18.79 12.76 -1.26
C ARG A 86 -17.57 13.67 -1.27
N ARG A 87 -16.56 13.37 -0.45
CA ARG A 87 -15.31 14.13 -0.36
C ARG A 87 -14.32 13.73 -1.44
N LEU A 88 -14.30 12.45 -1.78
CA LEU A 88 -13.50 11.90 -2.87
C LEU A 88 -14.37 10.95 -3.72
N PRO A 89 -15.09 11.48 -4.72
CA PRO A 89 -15.91 10.68 -5.62
C PRO A 89 -15.11 9.57 -6.30
N CYS A 90 -15.73 8.41 -6.54
CA CYS A 90 -15.07 7.24 -7.13
C CYS A 90 -14.35 7.54 -8.46
N ALA A 91 -14.93 8.39 -9.32
CA ALA A 91 -14.29 8.80 -10.57
C ALA A 91 -12.96 9.54 -10.32
N ARG A 92 -12.91 10.39 -9.28
CA ARG A 92 -11.71 11.14 -8.88
C ARG A 92 -10.69 10.24 -8.17
N ALA A 93 -11.14 9.33 -7.31
CA ALA A 93 -10.28 8.30 -6.72
C ALA A 93 -9.64 7.41 -7.79
N ARG A 94 -10.39 7.01 -8.82
CA ARG A 94 -9.88 6.27 -9.98
C ARG A 94 -8.86 7.09 -10.76
N ALA A 95 -9.14 8.37 -11.02
CA ALA A 95 -8.19 9.26 -11.71
C ALA A 95 -6.88 9.39 -10.93
N ASN A 96 -6.95 9.64 -9.60
CA ASN A 96 -5.78 9.68 -8.73
C ASN A 96 -4.98 8.37 -8.79
N PHE A 97 -5.66 7.23 -8.71
CA PHE A 97 -5.02 5.91 -8.76
C PHE A 97 -4.18 5.72 -10.02
N TYR A 98 -4.75 6.04 -11.20
CA TYR A 98 -4.03 5.90 -12.46
C TYR A 98 -2.95 6.97 -12.65
N ALA A 99 -3.13 8.19 -12.11
CA ALA A 99 -2.08 9.20 -12.07
C ALA A 99 -0.87 8.70 -11.28
N CYS A 100 -1.09 8.13 -10.09
CA CYS A 100 -0.03 7.51 -9.29
C CYS A 100 0.60 6.31 -10.00
N ALA A 101 -0.19 5.47 -10.69
CA ALA A 101 0.33 4.30 -11.40
C ALA A 101 1.25 4.69 -12.56
N LEU A 102 0.97 5.81 -13.25
CA LEU A 102 1.74 6.27 -14.40
C LEU A 102 2.94 7.14 -13.99
N HIS A 103 2.75 8.05 -13.04
CA HIS A 103 3.73 9.09 -12.68
C HIS A 103 4.41 8.85 -11.32
N GLY A 104 3.98 7.85 -10.54
CA GLY A 104 4.58 7.54 -9.25
C GLY A 104 4.45 8.70 -8.25
N LEU A 105 5.57 9.09 -7.63
CA LEU A 105 5.63 10.18 -6.65
C LEU A 105 5.46 11.57 -7.29
N ASP A 106 5.71 11.68 -8.60
CA ASP A 106 5.56 12.93 -9.37
C ASP A 106 4.09 13.21 -9.73
N ALA A 107 3.17 12.29 -9.41
CA ALA A 107 1.77 12.45 -9.70
C ALA A 107 1.14 13.60 -8.90
N GLU A 108 0.19 14.29 -9.52
CA GLU A 108 -0.75 15.18 -8.83
C GLU A 108 -2.08 14.47 -8.58
N VAL A 109 -2.62 14.64 -7.39
CA VAL A 109 -3.87 14.00 -6.95
C VAL A 109 -4.77 15.01 -6.27
N ALA A 110 -6.09 14.84 -6.42
CA ALA A 110 -7.06 15.59 -5.64
C ALA A 110 -7.28 14.92 -4.28
N TRP A 111 -7.22 15.66 -3.18
CA TRP A 111 -7.40 15.11 -1.84
C TRP A 111 -8.84 15.31 -1.31
N LEU A 112 -9.06 14.98 -0.03
CA LEU A 112 -10.37 14.99 0.62
C LEU A 112 -10.95 16.40 0.87
N ASP A 113 -10.13 17.42 0.72
CA ASP A 113 -10.49 18.84 0.72
C ASP A 113 -10.87 19.33 -0.69
N GLY A 114 -10.72 18.48 -1.72
CA GLY A 114 -11.00 18.80 -3.12
C GLY A 114 -9.83 19.47 -3.84
N GLU A 115 -8.80 19.88 -3.11
CA GLU A 115 -7.61 20.54 -3.64
C GLU A 115 -6.66 19.55 -4.29
N LYS A 116 -5.93 20.02 -5.32
CA LYS A 116 -4.85 19.25 -5.94
C LYS A 116 -3.56 19.42 -5.16
N THR A 117 -2.79 18.35 -5.05
CA THR A 117 -1.46 18.36 -4.42
C THR A 117 -0.60 17.27 -5.03
N SER A 118 0.72 17.42 -4.97
CA SER A 118 1.63 16.34 -5.35
C SER A 118 1.52 15.19 -4.35
N VAL A 119 1.65 13.95 -4.84
CA VAL A 119 1.66 12.75 -4.00
C VAL A 119 2.79 12.80 -2.98
N GLN A 120 3.96 13.26 -3.39
CA GLN A 120 5.11 13.44 -2.50
C GLN A 120 4.77 14.36 -1.32
N ARG A 121 4.20 15.54 -1.58
CA ARG A 121 3.81 16.50 -0.54
C ARG A 121 2.69 15.95 0.34
N LEU A 122 1.68 15.33 -0.25
CA LEU A 122 0.59 14.69 0.49
C LEU A 122 1.13 13.62 1.45
N LEU A 123 2.10 12.82 0.99
CA LEU A 123 2.74 11.79 1.80
C LEU A 123 3.51 12.38 2.97
N LEU A 124 4.40 13.35 2.72
CA LEU A 124 5.27 13.95 3.75
C LEU A 124 4.48 14.82 4.74
N ASP A 125 3.60 15.68 4.26
CA ASP A 125 2.95 16.71 5.08
C ASP A 125 1.74 16.16 5.86
N LYS A 126 1.04 15.16 5.32
CA LYS A 126 -0.25 14.68 5.89
C LYS A 126 -0.22 13.20 6.25
N LEU A 127 0.11 12.32 5.31
CA LEU A 127 -0.12 10.87 5.46
C LEU A 127 0.91 10.20 6.38
N LEU A 128 2.20 10.46 6.21
CA LEU A 128 3.24 9.92 7.10
C LEU A 128 3.07 10.36 8.56
N PRO A 129 2.81 11.65 8.86
CA PRO A 129 2.48 12.10 10.20
C PRO A 129 1.26 11.37 10.81
N LEU A 130 0.19 11.20 10.03
CA LEU A 130 -1.01 10.48 10.44
C LEU A 130 -0.71 9.02 10.78
N ALA A 131 0.01 8.32 9.89
CA ALA A 131 0.40 6.94 10.11
C ALA A 131 1.24 6.80 11.39
N ARG A 132 2.25 7.68 11.56
CA ARG A 132 3.13 7.69 12.73
C ARG A 132 2.36 7.91 14.03
N ALA A 133 1.39 8.81 14.04
CA ALA A 133 0.55 9.05 15.21
C ALA A 133 -0.26 7.80 15.61
N GLU A 134 -0.85 7.09 14.65
CA GLU A 134 -1.61 5.87 14.95
C GLU A 134 -0.74 4.68 15.35
N LEU A 135 0.42 4.50 14.73
CA LEU A 135 1.33 3.43 15.15
C LEU A 135 1.85 3.66 16.58
N ARG A 136 2.10 4.92 16.97
CA ARG A 136 2.41 5.26 18.38
C ARG A 136 1.24 4.95 19.32
N ARG A 137 0.00 5.21 18.91
CA ARG A 137 -1.20 4.83 19.69
C ARG A 137 -1.35 3.32 19.86
N LEU A 138 -0.88 2.54 18.89
CA LEU A 138 -0.80 1.08 18.99
C LEU A 138 0.33 0.58 19.91
N ARG A 139 1.15 1.47 20.48
CA ARG A 139 2.28 1.13 21.35
C ARG A 139 3.31 0.20 20.68
N LEU A 140 3.49 0.37 19.37
CA LEU A 140 4.57 -0.28 18.64
C LEU A 140 5.93 0.17 19.19
N GLN A 141 6.90 -0.74 19.18
CA GLN A 141 8.24 -0.49 19.66
C GLN A 141 8.95 0.56 18.78
N PRO A 142 9.93 1.31 19.32
CA PRO A 142 10.67 2.32 18.56
C PRO A 142 11.25 1.80 17.24
N ARG A 143 11.77 0.56 17.24
CA ARG A 143 12.32 -0.10 16.04
C ARG A 143 11.28 -0.30 14.94
N GLU A 144 10.01 -0.52 15.30
CA GLU A 144 8.93 -0.69 14.32
C GLU A 144 8.52 0.66 13.71
N LEU A 145 8.72 1.76 14.44
CA LEU A 145 8.49 3.12 13.94
C LEU A 145 9.61 3.59 13.00
N GLU A 146 10.82 3.04 13.11
CA GLU A 146 11.95 3.32 12.20
C GLU A 146 11.59 3.01 10.73
N TYR A 147 10.71 2.03 10.50
CA TYR A 147 10.25 1.72 9.14
C TYR A 147 9.50 2.88 8.47
N LEU A 148 8.84 3.77 9.24
CA LEU A 148 8.27 4.99 8.68
C LEU A 148 9.35 6.01 8.31
N ASP A 149 10.50 6.01 8.99
CA ASP A 149 11.63 6.87 8.62
C ASP A 149 12.21 6.44 7.27
N PHE A 150 12.29 5.13 7.00
CA PHE A 150 12.69 4.63 5.68
C PHE A 150 11.71 5.02 4.59
N MET A 151 10.40 4.99 4.88
CA MET A 151 9.38 5.46 3.94
C MET A 151 9.51 6.95 3.68
N GLU A 152 9.68 7.75 4.72
CA GLU A 152 9.86 9.20 4.65
C GLU A 152 11.07 9.57 3.79
N GLN A 153 12.22 8.91 4.01
CA GLN A 153 13.42 9.11 3.19
C GLN A 153 13.22 8.70 1.72
N ARG A 154 12.49 7.60 1.45
CA ARG A 154 12.16 7.19 0.07
C ARG A 154 11.28 8.22 -0.63
N VAL A 155 10.28 8.73 0.06
CA VAL A 155 9.39 9.76 -0.48
C VAL A 155 10.17 11.05 -0.70
N ALA A 156 10.96 11.50 0.28
CA ALA A 156 11.73 12.74 0.21
C ALA A 156 12.79 12.73 -0.92
N THR A 157 13.50 11.61 -1.08
CA THR A 157 14.53 11.46 -2.14
C THR A 157 13.95 11.11 -3.50
N GLY A 158 12.69 10.70 -3.57
CA GLY A 158 12.07 10.16 -4.79
C GLY A 158 12.57 8.75 -5.17
N ILE A 159 13.45 8.13 -4.37
CA ILE A 159 14.07 6.85 -4.69
C ILE A 159 13.14 5.70 -4.26
N ASN A 160 12.63 4.98 -5.26
CA ASN A 160 11.93 3.71 -5.11
C ASN A 160 12.54 2.65 -6.05
N GLY A 161 12.06 1.41 -5.97
CA GLY A 161 12.60 0.30 -6.79
C GLY A 161 12.59 0.58 -8.29
N ALA A 162 11.52 1.17 -8.82
CA ALA A 162 11.42 1.52 -10.23
C ALA A 162 12.36 2.68 -10.60
N ALA A 163 12.44 3.71 -9.75
CA ALA A 163 13.36 4.84 -9.95
C ALA A 163 14.83 4.41 -9.93
N TRP A 164 15.21 3.50 -9.01
CA TRP A 164 16.56 2.95 -8.95
C TRP A 164 16.90 2.14 -10.20
N GLN A 165 16.01 1.25 -10.64
CA GLN A 165 16.20 0.46 -11.88
C GLN A 165 16.32 1.36 -13.12
N ARG A 166 15.47 2.40 -13.23
CA ARG A 166 15.54 3.38 -14.32
C ARG A 166 16.85 4.16 -14.30
N SER A 167 17.32 4.56 -13.12
CA SER A 167 18.58 5.28 -12.95
C SER A 167 19.79 4.40 -13.31
N TYR A 168 19.75 3.12 -12.95
CA TYR A 168 20.76 2.15 -13.34
C TYR A 168 20.82 2.00 -14.87
N ILE A 169 19.67 1.83 -15.54
CA ILE A 169 19.60 1.73 -17.01
C ILE A 169 20.09 3.03 -17.67
N ALA A 170 19.73 4.19 -17.13
CA ALA A 170 20.20 5.47 -17.64
C ALA A 170 21.73 5.61 -17.56
N LYS A 171 22.35 5.07 -16.50
CA LYS A 171 23.80 5.11 -16.28
C LYS A 171 24.58 4.06 -17.07
N HIS A 172 24.03 2.85 -17.22
CA HIS A 172 24.75 1.68 -17.76
C HIS A 172 24.23 1.19 -19.12
N GLY A 173 23.18 1.82 -19.66
CA GLY A 173 22.51 1.42 -20.89
C GLY A 173 21.49 0.29 -20.72
N ALA A 174 20.72 0.02 -21.76
CA ALA A 174 19.62 -0.96 -21.77
C ALA A 174 19.97 -2.30 -22.47
N GLY A 175 21.24 -2.57 -22.75
CA GLY A 175 21.67 -3.82 -23.40
C GLY A 175 21.52 -5.05 -22.50
N SER A 176 21.45 -6.24 -23.09
CA SER A 176 21.23 -7.51 -22.37
C SER A 176 22.25 -7.77 -21.24
N ALA A 177 23.51 -7.36 -21.42
CA ALA A 177 24.52 -7.46 -20.37
C ALA A 177 24.23 -6.51 -19.20
N SER A 178 23.78 -5.28 -19.48
CA SER A 178 23.39 -4.30 -18.46
C SER A 178 22.18 -4.78 -17.67
N ILE A 179 21.14 -5.32 -18.34
CA ILE A 179 19.95 -5.87 -17.66
C ILE A 179 20.33 -7.05 -16.76
N ARG A 180 21.23 -7.94 -17.20
CA ARG A 180 21.74 -9.03 -16.36
C ARG A 180 22.45 -8.50 -15.11
N ASN A 181 23.29 -7.47 -15.28
CA ASN A 181 24.00 -6.84 -14.18
C ASN A 181 23.05 -6.10 -13.23
N LEU A 182 22.01 -5.43 -13.74
CA LEU A 182 20.96 -4.81 -12.94
C LEU A 182 20.32 -5.85 -12.01
N THR A 183 19.88 -6.99 -12.54
CA THR A 183 19.27 -8.06 -11.72
C THR A 183 20.23 -8.57 -10.66
N GLY A 184 21.51 -8.77 -11.01
CA GLY A 184 22.53 -9.21 -10.05
C GLY A 184 22.79 -8.19 -8.95
N ASN A 185 22.88 -6.90 -9.28
CA ASN A 185 23.06 -5.83 -8.30
C ASN A 185 21.82 -5.68 -7.40
N TYR A 186 20.63 -5.73 -7.99
CA TYR A 186 19.37 -5.66 -7.25
C TYR A 186 19.25 -6.81 -6.25
N TRP A 187 19.63 -8.02 -6.64
CA TRP A 187 19.67 -9.18 -5.75
C TRP A 187 20.68 -9.02 -4.60
N ARG A 188 21.91 -8.57 -4.89
CA ARG A 188 22.92 -8.31 -3.85
C ARG A 188 22.47 -7.25 -2.85
N HIS A 189 21.86 -6.17 -3.31
CA HIS A 189 21.32 -5.14 -2.44
C HIS A 189 20.14 -5.65 -1.60
N GLN A 190 19.25 -6.46 -2.19
CA GLN A 190 18.17 -7.09 -1.46
C GLN A 190 18.68 -7.96 -0.29
N LEU A 191 19.76 -8.73 -0.50
CA LEU A 191 20.39 -9.57 0.54
C LEU A 191 20.93 -8.76 1.73
N GLN A 192 21.31 -7.49 1.52
CA GLN A 192 21.76 -6.61 2.60
C GLN A 192 20.61 -6.17 3.52
N GLY A 193 19.35 -6.35 3.09
CA GLY A 193 18.18 -5.95 3.86
C GLY A 193 17.99 -4.44 3.99
N MET A 194 18.83 -3.62 3.35
CA MET A 194 18.76 -2.16 3.42
C MET A 194 17.63 -1.60 2.56
N PRO A 195 17.00 -0.49 2.96
CA PRO A 195 15.98 0.18 2.15
C PRO A 195 16.60 0.77 0.87
N VAL A 196 15.83 0.75 -0.23
CA VAL A 196 16.32 1.11 -1.57
C VAL A 196 16.91 2.52 -1.70
N HIS A 197 16.46 3.48 -0.88
CA HIS A 197 17.01 4.84 -0.88
C HIS A 197 18.49 4.90 -0.45
N ARG A 198 19.03 3.82 0.14
CA ARG A 198 20.44 3.72 0.54
C ARG A 198 21.30 2.93 -0.44
N TRP A 199 20.71 2.37 -1.49
CA TRP A 199 21.45 1.56 -2.45
C TRP A 199 22.28 2.49 -3.36
N SER A 200 23.54 2.11 -3.58
CA SER A 200 24.39 2.76 -4.58
C SER A 200 23.90 2.46 -6.00
N LEU A 201 24.22 3.35 -6.95
CA LEU A 201 24.01 3.15 -8.38
C LEU A 201 25.24 2.58 -9.07
#